data_AF-B4HUX7-F1
#
_entry.id   AF-B4HUX7-F1
#
_cell.length_a   1.000
_cell.length_b   1.000
_cell.length_c   1.000
_cell.angle_alpha   90.00
_cell.angle_beta   90.00
_cell.angle_gamma   90.00
#
_symmetry.space_group_name_H-M   'P 1'
#
loop_
_entity.id
_entity.type
_entity.pdbx_description
1 polymer ?
#
loop_
_entity_poly.entity_id
_entity_poly.type
_entity_poly.pdbx_seq_one_letter_code
_entity_poly.pdbx_strand_id
1 'polypeptide(L)'
;MSKIFTPTNQIRLTNVAIVRLKKGGKRFEIACYKNKVLSWRSNSEKDIDEVLQTHTVFTNVSKGQAAKKDELQKAFNKTDETEICKEILSKGELQVSEKERQSCLDTQLNSIVNSVAALCVNPETRRPYPASIIEKSLKDAHFSVKMNRNTKQNTLEAIKILKDHMPIERSRMKAAC
;
A
#
# COMPACT_ATOMS: atom_id res chain seq x y z
N MET A 1 19.77 -41.73 -14.25
CA MET A 1 19.05 -40.52 -13.77
C MET A 1 18.54 -39.77 -14.98
N SER A 2 17.27 -39.94 -15.31
CA SER A 2 16.62 -39.36 -16.50
C SER A 2 16.49 -37.83 -16.34
N LYS A 3 17.28 -37.07 -17.13
CA LYS A 3 17.11 -35.63 -17.31
C LYS A 3 15.82 -35.41 -18.12
N ILE A 4 14.78 -34.95 -17.44
CA ILE A 4 13.52 -34.55 -18.08
C ILE A 4 13.79 -33.25 -18.84
N PHE A 5 13.86 -33.33 -20.17
CA PHE A 5 14.02 -32.21 -21.12
C PHE A 5 12.64 -31.72 -21.57
N THR A 6 11.78 -31.36 -20.62
CA THR A 6 10.59 -30.56 -20.93
C THR A 6 10.74 -29.24 -20.18
N PRO A 7 10.45 -28.09 -20.81
CA PRO A 7 10.38 -26.84 -20.06
C PRO A 7 9.37 -27.06 -18.95
N THR A 8 9.82 -26.91 -17.70
CA THR A 8 8.96 -27.05 -16.53
C THR A 8 7.75 -26.17 -16.74
N ASN A 9 6.55 -26.75 -16.76
CA ASN A 9 5.29 -26.03 -16.94
C ASN A 9 5.01 -25.19 -15.69
N GLN A 10 5.84 -24.16 -15.48
CA GLN A 10 5.73 -23.25 -14.35
C GLN A 10 4.79 -22.13 -14.78
N ILE A 11 3.50 -22.34 -14.54
CA ILE A 11 2.48 -21.31 -14.71
C ILE A 11 2.73 -20.26 -13.63
N ARG A 12 3.37 -19.16 -14.01
CA ARG A 12 3.55 -18.00 -13.12
C ARG A 12 2.30 -17.15 -13.25
N LEU A 13 1.52 -17.06 -12.18
CA LEU A 13 0.43 -16.10 -12.11
C LEU A 13 1.07 -14.70 -12.03
N THR A 14 1.16 -13.99 -13.16
CA THR A 14 1.97 -12.76 -13.29
C THR A 14 1.34 -11.52 -12.65
N ASN A 15 0.02 -11.51 -12.44
CA ASN A 15 -0.74 -10.33 -12.02
C ASN A 15 -1.62 -10.57 -10.78
N VAL A 16 -1.07 -11.18 -9.73
CA VAL A 16 -1.83 -11.53 -8.51
C VAL A 16 -1.43 -10.66 -7.33
N ALA A 17 -2.42 -10.13 -6.63
CA ALA A 17 -2.26 -9.59 -5.28
C ALA A 17 -2.36 -10.72 -4.26
N ILE A 18 -1.47 -10.71 -3.28
CA ILE A 18 -1.50 -11.66 -2.18
C ILE A 18 -2.07 -10.95 -0.96
N VAL A 19 -3.15 -11.48 -0.40
CA VAL A 19 -3.66 -11.05 0.90
C VAL A 19 -3.24 -12.09 1.93
N ARG A 20 -2.55 -11.65 2.98
CA ARG A 20 -1.99 -12.52 4.03
C ARG A 20 -2.74 -12.32 5.34
N LEU A 21 -3.09 -13.43 6.00
CA LEU A 21 -3.58 -13.44 7.37
C LEU A 21 -2.78 -14.45 8.20
N LYS A 22 -2.33 -14.03 9.39
CA LYS A 22 -1.71 -14.93 10.37
C LYS A 22 -2.74 -15.26 11.45
N LYS A 23 -3.14 -16.52 11.55
CA LYS A 23 -4.15 -17.01 12.52
C LYS A 23 -3.75 -18.41 13.00
N GLY A 24 -3.89 -18.68 14.30
CA GLY A 24 -3.57 -19.99 14.87
C GLY A 24 -2.11 -20.43 14.68
N GLY A 25 -1.16 -19.49 14.68
CA GLY A 25 0.26 -19.78 14.48
C GLY A 25 0.68 -20.09 13.03
N LYS A 26 -0.28 -20.20 12.09
CA LYS A 26 -0.02 -20.43 10.67
C LYS A 26 -0.31 -19.19 9.83
N ARG A 27 0.26 -19.17 8.63
CA ARG A 27 0.05 -18.12 7.63
C ARG A 27 -0.87 -18.66 6.55
N PHE A 28 -1.88 -17.88 6.22
CA PHE A 28 -2.82 -18.14 5.14
C PHE A 28 -2.74 -16.98 4.15
N GLU A 29 -2.77 -17.33 2.88
CA GLU A 29 -2.59 -16.43 1.76
C GLU A 29 -3.65 -16.73 0.69
N ILE A 30 -4.13 -15.68 0.05
CA ILE A 30 -5.12 -15.78 -1.04
C ILE A 30 -4.64 -15.02 -2.26
N ALA A 31 -4.90 -15.61 -3.41
CA ALA A 31 -4.70 -15.01 -4.73
C ALA A 31 -5.92 -14.16 -5.13
N CYS A 32 -5.74 -12.84 -5.18
CA CYS A 32 -6.79 -11.88 -5.56
C CYS A 32 -6.33 -11.01 -6.73
N TYR A 33 -7.27 -10.37 -7.41
CA TYR A 33 -6.96 -9.31 -8.38
C TYR A 33 -6.64 -7.99 -7.67
N LYS A 34 -5.54 -7.35 -8.07
CA LYS A 34 -4.98 -6.16 -7.40
C LYS A 34 -5.98 -5.01 -7.21
N ASN A 35 -6.65 -4.60 -8.28
CA ASN A 35 -7.57 -3.45 -8.25
C ASN A 35 -8.83 -3.74 -7.41
N LYS A 36 -9.24 -5.01 -7.37
CA LYS A 36 -10.50 -5.46 -6.75
C LYS A 36 -10.42 -5.51 -5.23
N VAL A 37 -9.24 -5.77 -4.64
CA VAL A 37 -9.07 -5.79 -3.17
C VAL A 37 -9.35 -4.41 -2.54
N LEU A 38 -8.96 -3.32 -3.20
CA LEU A 38 -9.24 -1.96 -2.73
C LEU A 38 -10.73 -1.62 -2.81
N SER A 39 -11.40 -2.02 -3.91
CA SER A 39 -12.85 -1.88 -4.09
C SER A 39 -13.64 -2.67 -3.05
N TRP A 40 -13.19 -3.89 -2.72
CA TRP A 40 -13.79 -4.73 -1.68
C TRP A 40 -13.74 -4.06 -0.31
N ARG A 41 -12.58 -3.48 0.06
CA ARG A 41 -12.45 -2.73 1.33
C ARG A 41 -13.27 -1.44 1.36
N SER A 42 -13.53 -0.87 0.18
CA SER A 42 -14.37 0.33 0.02
C SER A 42 -15.86 -0.01 -0.08
N ASN A 43 -16.24 -1.28 0.12
CA ASN A 43 -17.61 -1.82 0.00
C ASN A 43 -18.28 -1.54 -1.36
N SER A 44 -17.49 -1.30 -2.42
CA SER A 44 -18.04 -0.95 -3.75
C SER A 44 -18.50 -2.18 -4.54
N GLU A 45 -17.88 -3.34 -4.30
CA GLU A 45 -18.20 -4.60 -4.98
C GLU A 45 -18.53 -5.68 -3.95
N LYS A 46 -19.56 -6.50 -4.24
CA LYS A 46 -20.08 -7.52 -3.31
C LYS A 46 -19.84 -8.95 -3.78
N ASP A 47 -19.41 -9.14 -5.03
CA ASP A 47 -19.21 -10.44 -5.63
C ASP A 47 -17.77 -10.93 -5.41
N ILE A 48 -17.64 -12.04 -4.69
CA ILE A 48 -16.34 -12.62 -4.29
C ILE A 48 -15.61 -13.20 -5.51
N ASP A 49 -16.36 -13.76 -6.45
CA ASP A 49 -15.85 -14.47 -7.62
C ASP A 49 -15.08 -13.52 -8.56
N GLU A 50 -15.41 -12.22 -8.53
CA GLU A 50 -14.71 -11.22 -9.32
C GLU A 50 -13.44 -10.70 -8.63
N VAL A 51 -13.38 -10.81 -7.29
CA VAL A 51 -12.23 -10.37 -6.48
C VAL A 51 -11.16 -11.46 -6.43
N LEU A 52 -11.59 -12.72 -6.27
CA LEU A 52 -10.72 -13.88 -6.14
C LEU A 52 -10.36 -14.46 -7.51
N GLN A 53 -9.10 -14.88 -7.65
CA GLN A 53 -8.71 -15.65 -8.84
C GLN A 53 -9.02 -17.14 -8.66
N THR A 54 -8.97 -17.62 -7.42
CA THR A 54 -9.28 -19.01 -7.07
C THR A 54 -9.86 -19.03 -5.66
N HIS A 55 -10.87 -19.88 -5.43
CA HIS A 55 -11.52 -20.03 -4.12
C HIS A 55 -10.70 -20.80 -3.09
N THR A 56 -9.49 -21.26 -3.45
CA THR A 56 -8.64 -22.06 -2.59
C THR A 56 -7.73 -21.19 -1.73
N VAL A 57 -7.65 -21.51 -0.45
CA VAL A 57 -6.74 -20.86 0.51
C VAL A 57 -5.37 -21.53 0.43
N PHE A 58 -4.32 -20.73 0.30
CA PHE A 58 -2.94 -21.20 0.25
C PHE A 58 -2.22 -20.93 1.57
N THR A 59 -1.21 -21.74 1.89
CA THR A 59 -0.20 -21.39 2.91
C THR A 59 0.89 -20.53 2.30
N ASN A 60 1.15 -20.70 1.00
CA ASN A 60 2.07 -19.89 0.22
C ASN A 60 1.63 -19.84 -1.24
N VAL A 61 1.20 -18.66 -1.71
CA VAL A 61 0.73 -18.46 -3.10
C VAL A 61 1.88 -18.59 -4.09
N SER A 62 3.07 -18.07 -3.76
CA SER A 62 4.24 -18.12 -4.65
C SER A 62 4.74 -19.55 -4.90
N LYS A 63 4.52 -20.46 -3.96
CA LYS A 63 4.88 -21.89 -4.07
C LYS A 63 3.70 -22.78 -4.48
N GLY A 64 2.49 -22.23 -4.61
CA GLY A 64 1.27 -23.00 -4.90
C GLY A 64 0.89 -24.01 -3.81
N GLN A 65 1.30 -23.79 -2.56
CA GLN A 65 1.02 -24.73 -1.47
C GLN A 65 -0.36 -24.47 -0.89
N ALA A 66 -1.34 -25.31 -1.22
CA ALA A 66 -2.69 -25.23 -0.67
C ALA A 66 -2.72 -25.58 0.83
N ALA A 67 -3.59 -24.92 1.60
CA ALA A 67 -3.80 -25.25 3.01
C ALA A 67 -4.61 -26.55 3.15
N LYS A 68 -4.24 -27.40 4.11
CA LYS A 68 -5.02 -28.60 4.42
C LYS A 68 -6.31 -28.22 5.16
N LYS A 69 -7.39 -28.96 4.90
CA LYS A 69 -8.70 -28.74 5.55
C LYS A 69 -8.60 -28.79 7.09
N ASP A 70 -7.78 -29.69 7.64
CA ASP A 70 -7.55 -29.78 9.09
C ASP A 70 -6.98 -28.49 9.71
N GLU A 71 -6.14 -27.78 8.95
CA GLU A 71 -5.49 -26.55 9.42
C GLU A 71 -6.43 -25.36 9.33
N LEU A 72 -7.25 -25.34 8.27
CA LEU A 72 -8.31 -24.35 8.10
C LEU A 72 -9.34 -24.48 9.22
N GLN A 73 -9.77 -25.70 9.52
CA GLN A 73 -10.75 -25.95 10.58
C GLN A 73 -10.19 -25.56 11.97
N LYS A 74 -8.93 -25.86 12.27
CA LYS A 74 -8.28 -25.45 13.53
C LYS A 74 -8.09 -23.94 13.65
N ALA A 75 -7.85 -23.23 12.56
CA ALA A 75 -7.58 -21.79 12.58
C ALA A 75 -8.85 -20.93 12.49
N PHE A 76 -9.84 -21.37 11.72
CA PHE A 76 -11.04 -20.59 11.41
C PHE A 76 -12.32 -21.18 12.02
N ASN A 77 -12.29 -22.40 12.56
CA ASN A 77 -13.46 -23.16 13.03
C ASN A 77 -14.55 -23.30 11.95
N LYS A 78 -14.16 -23.20 10.68
CA LYS A 78 -15.04 -23.25 9.51
C LYS A 78 -14.49 -24.26 8.51
N THR A 79 -15.40 -24.89 7.78
CA THR A 79 -15.07 -25.86 6.72
C THR A 79 -15.15 -25.21 5.33
N ASP A 80 -15.92 -24.14 5.19
CA ASP A 80 -16.16 -23.47 3.91
C ASP A 80 -15.01 -22.53 3.54
N GLU A 81 -14.33 -22.86 2.44
CA GLU A 81 -13.20 -22.08 1.91
C GLU A 81 -13.63 -20.66 1.52
N THR A 82 -14.84 -20.49 1.00
CA THR A 82 -15.39 -19.18 0.60
C THR A 82 -15.59 -18.22 1.77
N GLU A 83 -16.06 -18.73 2.91
CA GLU A 83 -16.22 -17.92 4.12
C GLU A 83 -14.88 -17.54 4.74
N ILE A 84 -13.92 -18.46 4.69
CA ILE A 84 -12.55 -18.20 5.12
C ILE A 84 -11.91 -17.13 4.23
N CYS A 85 -12.15 -17.18 2.92
CA CYS A 85 -11.68 -16.16 1.99
C CYS A 85 -12.23 -14.77 2.31
N LYS A 86 -13.52 -14.66 2.62
CA LYS A 86 -14.14 -13.41 3.11
C LYS A 86 -13.46 -12.88 4.37
N GLU A 87 -13.22 -13.75 5.36
CA GLU A 87 -12.58 -13.34 6.61
C GLU A 87 -11.13 -12.86 6.37
N ILE A 88 -10.38 -13.54 5.49
CA ILE A 88 -9.02 -13.15 5.12
C ILE A 88 -9.03 -11.84 4.32
N LEU A 89 -9.99 -11.60 3.43
CA LEU A 89 -10.10 -10.32 2.72
C LEU A 89 -10.38 -9.15 3.66
N SER A 90 -11.23 -9.36 4.68
CA SER A 90 -11.60 -8.32 5.65
C SER A 90 -10.53 -8.05 6.69
N LYS A 91 -9.90 -9.08 7.26
CA LYS A 91 -8.92 -8.96 8.35
C LYS A 91 -7.47 -9.05 7.91
N GLY A 92 -7.22 -9.57 6.70
CA GLY A 92 -5.89 -9.80 6.19
C GLY A 92 -5.22 -8.52 5.70
N GLU A 93 -3.90 -8.55 5.66
CA GLU A 93 -3.07 -7.48 5.15
C GLU A 93 -2.77 -7.73 3.67
N LEU A 94 -2.98 -6.70 2.84
CA LEU A 94 -2.60 -6.76 1.44
C LEU A 94 -1.08 -6.65 1.35
N GLN A 95 -0.44 -7.66 0.76
CA GLN A 95 0.97 -7.59 0.43
C GLN A 95 1.15 -6.73 -0.82
N VAL A 96 1.50 -5.46 -0.58
CA VAL A 96 1.81 -4.51 -1.64
C VAL A 96 3.16 -4.87 -2.25
N SER A 97 3.25 -4.87 -3.57
CA SER A 97 4.54 -5.08 -4.26
C SER A 97 5.50 -3.93 -3.95
N GLU A 98 6.81 -4.17 -3.95
CA GLU A 98 7.79 -3.12 -3.65
C GLU A 98 7.65 -1.91 -4.58
N LYS A 99 7.41 -2.16 -5.88
CA LYS A 99 7.13 -1.12 -6.88
C LYS A 99 5.89 -0.29 -6.54
N GLU A 100 4.79 -0.93 -6.13
CA GLU A 100 3.54 -0.24 -5.76
C GLU A 100 3.72 0.57 -4.48
N ARG A 101 4.48 0.04 -3.51
CA ARG A 101 4.84 0.79 -2.30
C ARG A 101 5.61 2.05 -2.66
N GLN A 102 6.54 1.94 -3.60
CA GLN A 102 7.34 3.08 -4.07
C GLN A 102 6.47 4.10 -4.81
N SER A 103 5.62 3.68 -5.75
CA SER A 103 4.68 4.58 -6.43
C SER A 103 3.71 5.28 -5.47
N CYS A 104 3.26 4.59 -4.42
CA CYS A 104 2.40 5.18 -3.39
C CYS A 104 3.14 6.23 -2.56
N LEU A 105 4.40 5.96 -2.19
CA LEU A 105 5.26 6.92 -1.51
C LEU A 105 5.54 8.14 -2.39
N ASP A 106 5.84 7.94 -3.68
CA ASP A 106 6.09 9.02 -4.64
C ASP A 106 4.84 9.90 -4.83
N THR A 107 3.67 9.27 -4.93
CA THR A 107 2.38 10.00 -5.03
C THR A 107 2.11 10.83 -3.78
N GLN A 108 2.35 10.26 -2.59
CA GLN A 108 2.20 11.01 -1.33
C GLN A 108 3.24 12.13 -1.21
N LEU A 109 4.50 11.88 -1.58
CA LEU A 109 5.55 12.89 -1.62
C LEU A 109 5.16 14.06 -2.51
N ASN A 110 4.70 13.79 -3.74
CA ASN A 110 4.25 14.82 -4.67
C ASN A 110 3.06 15.62 -4.11
N SER A 111 2.10 14.94 -3.46
CA SER A 111 0.98 15.61 -2.79
C SER A 111 1.43 16.52 -1.64
N ILE A 112 2.41 16.07 -0.85
CA ILE A 112 3.01 16.86 0.24
C ILE A 112 3.75 18.06 -0.34
N VAL A 113 4.61 17.87 -1.34
CA VAL A 113 5.35 18.95 -2.02
C VAL A 113 4.41 20.03 -2.53
N ASN A 114 3.34 19.64 -3.24
CA ASN A 114 2.34 20.58 -3.75
C ASN A 114 1.62 21.33 -2.62
N SER A 115 1.31 20.65 -1.52
CA SER A 115 0.68 21.26 -0.35
C SER A 115 1.62 22.24 0.35
N VAL A 116 2.92 21.91 0.48
CA VAL A 116 3.94 22.80 1.05
C VAL A 116 4.12 24.03 0.16
N ALA A 117 4.18 23.85 -1.17
CA ALA A 117 4.31 24.93 -2.14
C ALA A 117 3.16 25.94 -2.06
N ALA A 118 1.94 25.46 -1.83
CA ALA A 118 0.76 26.32 -1.67
C ALA A 118 0.75 27.10 -0.34
N LEU A 119 1.39 26.56 0.71
CA LEU A 119 1.34 27.13 2.06
C LEU A 119 2.57 27.99 2.41
N CYS A 120 3.70 27.78 1.76
CA CYS A 120 4.98 28.38 2.13
C CYS A 120 5.40 29.48 1.15
N VAL A 121 5.91 30.58 1.71
CA VAL A 121 6.47 31.70 0.97
C VAL A 121 7.84 32.05 1.52
N ASN A 122 8.67 32.65 0.68
CA ASN A 122 9.93 33.24 1.11
C ASN A 122 9.65 34.52 1.92
N PRO A 123 10.18 34.67 3.15
CA PRO A 123 9.95 35.86 3.98
C PRO A 123 10.49 37.16 3.36
N GLU A 124 11.58 37.09 2.57
CA GLU A 124 12.22 38.26 1.99
C GLU A 124 11.54 38.71 0.69
N THR A 125 11.26 37.78 -0.21
CA THR A 125 10.71 38.09 -1.54
C THR A 125 9.17 38.01 -1.59
N ARG A 126 8.54 37.42 -0.57
CA ARG A 126 7.10 37.10 -0.50
C ARG A 126 6.58 36.27 -1.67
N ARG A 127 7.48 35.62 -2.41
CA ARG A 127 7.13 34.74 -3.54
C ARG A 127 7.06 33.28 -3.08
N PRO A 128 6.15 32.48 -3.66
CA PRO A 128 6.09 31.04 -3.40
C PRO A 128 7.30 30.33 -4.04
N TYR A 129 7.77 29.27 -3.39
CA TYR A 129 8.81 28.41 -3.96
C TYR A 129 8.21 27.43 -4.98
N PRO A 130 8.89 27.18 -6.11
CA PRO A 130 8.46 26.15 -7.04
C PRO A 130 8.59 24.76 -6.41
N ALA A 131 7.66 23.86 -6.76
CA ALA A 131 7.59 22.49 -6.25
C ALA A 131 8.92 21.72 -6.38
N SER A 132 9.65 21.90 -7.48
CA SER A 132 10.93 21.22 -7.72
C SER A 132 12.04 21.61 -6.73
N ILE A 133 12.03 22.85 -6.19
CA ILE A 133 13.00 23.25 -5.17
C ILE A 133 12.65 22.58 -3.84
N ILE A 134 11.37 22.57 -3.48
CA ILE A 134 10.88 21.93 -2.26
C ILE A 134 11.16 20.42 -2.29
N GLU A 135 10.97 19.77 -3.43
CA GLU A 135 11.27 18.35 -3.61
C GLU A 135 12.76 18.05 -3.40
N LYS A 136 13.66 18.88 -3.97
CA LYS A 136 15.11 18.76 -3.75
C LYS A 136 15.47 18.97 -2.28
N SER A 137 14.97 20.03 -1.66
CA SER A 137 15.20 20.31 -0.24
C SER A 137 14.70 19.20 0.68
N LEU A 138 13.58 18.55 0.34
CA LEU A 138 13.07 17.39 1.10
C LEU A 138 13.94 16.14 0.94
N LYS A 139 14.53 15.93 -0.25
CA LYS A 139 15.49 14.85 -0.50
C LYS A 139 16.79 15.09 0.27
N ASP A 140 17.30 16.32 0.25
CA ASP A 140 18.51 16.72 0.96
C ASP A 140 18.34 16.61 2.49
N ALA A 141 17.15 16.94 2.98
CA ALA A 141 16.80 16.79 4.39
C ALA A 141 16.44 15.34 4.79
N HIS A 142 16.57 14.37 3.87
CA HIS A 142 16.25 12.96 4.07
C HIS A 142 14.87 12.71 4.71
N PHE A 143 13.86 13.46 4.27
CA PHE A 143 12.50 13.33 4.82
C PHE A 143 11.87 11.98 4.46
N SER A 144 11.42 11.23 5.47
CA SER A 144 10.72 9.96 5.30
C SER A 144 9.21 10.13 5.48
N VAL A 145 8.44 9.83 4.42
CA VAL A 145 6.97 9.90 4.47
C VAL A 145 6.39 8.73 5.25
N LYS A 146 5.56 9.05 6.24
CA LYS A 146 4.83 8.08 7.04
C LYS A 146 3.44 7.86 6.43
N MET A 147 3.22 6.69 5.82
CA MET A 147 1.95 6.29 5.19
C MET A 147 0.77 6.24 6.18
N ASN A 148 1.05 5.92 7.45
CA ASN A 148 0.02 5.81 8.50
C ASN A 148 -0.51 7.17 9.00
N ARG A 149 0.07 8.29 8.56
CA ARG A 149 -0.31 9.64 9.00
C ARG A 149 -1.05 10.37 7.90
N ASN A 150 -1.95 11.26 8.30
CA ASN A 150 -2.69 12.10 7.37
C ASN A 150 -1.73 13.05 6.61
N THR A 151 -2.00 13.32 5.33
CA THR A 151 -1.18 14.18 4.47
C THR A 151 -0.89 15.52 5.14
N LYS A 152 -1.88 16.14 5.78
CA LYS A 152 -1.72 17.43 6.50
C LYS A 152 -0.69 17.37 7.63
N GLN A 153 -0.66 16.26 8.38
CA GLN A 153 0.31 16.09 9.48
C GLN A 153 1.72 15.92 8.91
N ASN A 154 1.85 15.12 7.84
CA ASN A 154 3.12 14.96 7.13
C ASN A 154 3.60 16.30 6.54
N THR A 155 2.71 17.14 6.01
CA THR A 155 3.03 18.50 5.54
C THR A 155 3.59 19.37 6.65
N LEU A 156 3.00 19.36 7.84
CA LEU A 156 3.50 20.15 8.98
C LEU A 156 4.87 19.68 9.47
N GLU A 157 5.11 18.36 9.48
CA GLU A 157 6.41 17.77 9.84
C GLU A 157 7.47 18.15 8.79
N ALA A 158 7.12 18.09 7.50
CA ALA A 158 7.96 18.52 6.39
C ALA A 158 8.34 20.01 6.47
N ILE A 159 7.39 20.89 6.80
CA ILE A 159 7.66 22.34 6.94
C ILE A 159 8.65 22.62 8.09
N LYS A 160 8.56 21.89 9.21
CA LYS A 160 9.50 22.07 10.32
C LYS A 160 10.93 21.77 9.90
N ILE A 161 11.13 20.64 9.23
CA ILE A 161 12.45 20.20 8.76
C ILE A 161 12.99 21.14 7.67
N LEU A 162 12.14 21.58 6.75
CA LEU A 162 12.53 22.51 5.70
C LEU A 162 12.94 23.89 6.24
N LYS A 163 12.37 24.32 7.39
CA LYS A 163 12.72 25.59 8.03
C LYS A 163 14.18 25.64 8.52
N ASP A 164 14.77 24.49 8.82
CA ASP A 164 16.17 24.40 9.28
C ASP A 164 17.17 24.56 8.12
N HIS A 165 16.77 24.15 6.90
CA HIS A 165 17.62 24.20 5.70
C HIS A 165 17.34 25.41 4.79
N MET A 166 16.13 25.98 4.83
CA MET A 166 15.72 27.10 3.98
C MET A 166 14.84 28.08 4.77
N PRO A 167 14.99 29.40 4.58
CA PRO A 167 14.08 30.38 5.15
C PRO A 167 12.70 30.28 4.49
N ILE A 168 11.84 29.45 5.06
CA ILE A 168 10.44 29.33 4.67
C ILE A 168 9.53 29.82 5.79
N GLU A 169 8.51 30.60 5.42
CA GLU A 169 7.48 31.03 6.35
C GLU A 169 6.11 30.56 5.87
N ARG A 170 5.29 30.12 6.82
CA ARG A 170 3.92 29.72 6.52
C ARG A 170 3.10 30.98 6.25
N SER A 171 2.55 31.07 5.04
CA SER A 171 1.61 32.14 4.72
C SER A 171 0.37 32.02 5.60
N ARG A 172 0.07 33.06 6.37
CA ARG A 172 -1.25 33.23 6.99
C ARG A 172 -2.17 33.79 5.91
N MET A 173 -3.11 32.98 5.41
CA MET A 173 -4.24 33.56 4.69
C MET A 173 -4.95 34.52 5.65
N LYS A 174 -4.87 35.82 5.37
CA LYS A 174 -5.93 36.74 5.77
C LYS A 174 -7.09 36.43 4.84
N ALA A 175 -8.12 35.75 5.35
CA ALA A 175 -9.41 35.77 4.69
C ALA A 175 -9.90 37.22 4.73
N ALA A 176 -9.62 37.98 3.68
CA ALA A 176 -10.34 39.22 3.42
C ALA A 176 -11.63 38.80 2.72
N CYS A 177 -12.75 38.93 3.44
CA CYS A 177 -14.08 38.92 2.87
C CYS A 177 -14.30 40.14 1.99
#